data_AF-A0A1X7KFQ2-F1
#
_entry.id   AF-A0A1X7KFQ2-F1
#
_cell.length_a   1.000
_cell.length_b   1.000
_cell.length_c   1.000
_cell.angle_alpha   90.00
_cell.angle_beta   90.00
_cell.angle_gamma   90.00
#
_symmetry.space_group_name_H-M   'P 1'
#
loop_
_entity.id
_entity.type
_entity.pdbx_description
1 polymer ?
#
loop_
_entity_poly.entity_id
_entity_poly.type
_entity_poly.pdbx_seq_one_letter_code
_entity_poly.pdbx_strand_id
1 'polypeptide(L)'
;MASGGWDIAMRHIDQQYDLPQFVASSLVRKIAANGFRLPAADRSKFQKLPDEVIARIEQIVRESYIEAGEDVGGDVLREHLWQQASVARREMIASGELLTPTEFKNRIGVSEKRLARLIEEGSVFGVDVDETEYFPALLADPLLNRKRLQTLCRIIVPADPMSRLDFLTSQRGSLGERRPVEMLDDDVDFKSVRRIATAWAAEWSRTIVKLYAGDHQLEPSDVEPLYTAIAEIDPRKPLWARASEALHLHGYEWPLDPHRVIPIFTLFVSRQAVGDSTPIPEACVQILVVGERIRIRIVAAAGTAHNSKTIAAGEHKTFVDIAKQVVAYLLKH
;
A
#
# COMPACT_ATOMS: atom_id res chain seq x y z
N MET A 1 20.89 6.45 -31.28
CA MET A 1 21.79 5.73 -30.36
C MET A 1 21.41 6.18 -28.97
N ALA A 2 20.96 5.28 -28.10
CA ALA A 2 20.72 5.63 -26.69
C ALA A 2 22.07 6.04 -26.09
N SER A 3 22.17 7.26 -25.55
CA SER A 3 23.35 7.70 -24.82
C SER A 3 23.43 6.92 -23.52
N GLY A 4 24.59 6.29 -23.25
CA GLY A 4 24.77 5.56 -21.99
C GLY A 4 24.82 6.50 -20.79
N GLY A 5 24.66 5.95 -19.58
CA GLY A 5 24.67 6.74 -18.34
C GLY A 5 25.95 7.56 -18.16
N TRP A 6 27.07 7.05 -18.67
CA TRP A 6 28.33 7.80 -18.72
C TRP A 6 28.25 9.04 -19.63
N ASP A 7 27.67 8.93 -20.83
CA ASP A 7 27.57 10.05 -21.78
C ASP A 7 26.67 11.17 -21.23
N ILE A 8 25.57 10.78 -20.58
CA ILE A 8 24.63 11.70 -19.93
C ILE A 8 25.33 12.40 -18.75
N ALA A 9 26.03 11.64 -17.90
CA ALA A 9 26.74 12.18 -16.74
C ALA A 9 27.81 13.20 -17.15
N MET A 10 28.62 12.86 -18.16
CA MET A 10 29.65 13.77 -18.67
C MET A 10 29.03 15.07 -19.18
N ARG A 11 27.93 15.00 -19.94
CA ARG A 11 27.22 16.19 -20.44
C ARG A 11 26.70 17.07 -19.30
N HIS A 12 26.12 16.48 -18.25
CA HIS A 12 25.62 17.24 -17.11
C HIS A 12 26.73 17.86 -16.27
N ILE A 13 27.87 17.17 -16.11
CA ILE A 13 29.04 17.71 -15.42
C ILE A 13 29.63 18.88 -16.20
N ASP A 14 29.82 18.75 -17.52
CA ASP A 14 30.38 19.80 -18.38
C ASP A 14 29.49 21.06 -18.40
N GLN A 15 28.18 20.92 -18.19
CA GLN A 15 27.24 22.05 -18.07
C GLN A 15 27.34 22.78 -16.73
N GLN A 16 27.68 22.07 -15.65
CA GLN A 16 27.65 22.61 -14.28
C GLN A 16 29.03 23.01 -13.77
N TYR A 17 30.11 22.41 -14.28
CA TYR A 17 31.45 22.55 -13.76
C TYR A 17 32.49 22.65 -14.86
N ASP A 18 33.43 23.58 -14.71
CA ASP A 18 34.63 23.66 -15.54
C ASP A 18 35.71 22.71 -14.99
N LEU A 19 35.55 21.42 -15.28
CA LEU A 19 36.49 20.37 -14.86
C LEU A 19 37.29 19.85 -16.05
N PRO A 20 38.59 19.57 -15.89
CA PRO A 20 39.34 18.88 -16.92
C PRO A 20 38.69 17.53 -17.24
N GLN A 21 38.43 17.26 -18.51
CA GLN A 21 37.65 16.10 -18.96
C GLN A 21 38.20 14.76 -18.44
N PHE A 22 39.52 14.64 -18.30
CA PHE A 22 40.15 13.44 -17.74
C PHE A 22 39.83 13.23 -16.26
N VAL A 23 39.69 14.31 -15.48
CA VAL A 23 39.30 14.28 -14.06
C VAL A 23 37.84 13.89 -13.95
N ALA A 24 36.96 14.56 -14.69
CA ALA A 24 35.52 14.26 -14.72
C ALA A 24 35.28 12.80 -15.14
N SER A 25 35.87 12.35 -16.24
CA SER A 25 35.72 10.97 -16.71
C SER A 25 36.22 9.94 -15.69
N SER A 26 37.38 10.18 -15.07
CA SER A 26 37.91 9.28 -14.03
C SER A 26 37.01 9.25 -12.80
N LEU A 27 36.40 10.38 -12.43
CA LEU A 27 35.51 10.49 -11.29
C LEU A 27 34.21 9.73 -11.54
N VAL A 28 33.58 9.94 -12.70
CA VAL A 28 32.35 9.23 -13.12
C VAL A 28 32.55 7.71 -13.08
N ARG A 29 33.65 7.21 -13.67
CA ARG A 29 33.92 5.76 -13.69
C ARG A 29 34.12 5.18 -12.29
N LYS A 30 34.82 5.90 -11.41
CA LYS A 30 35.06 5.45 -10.03
C LYS A 30 33.76 5.42 -9.23
N ILE A 31 32.93 6.46 -9.36
CA ILE A 31 31.63 6.54 -8.69
C ILE A 31 30.70 5.42 -9.16
N ALA A 32 30.55 5.24 -10.48
CA ALA A 32 29.70 4.19 -11.05
C ALA A 32 30.15 2.78 -10.62
N ALA A 33 31.46 2.52 -10.58
CA ALA A 33 32.00 1.22 -10.18
C ALA A 33 31.88 0.92 -8.66
N ASN A 34 31.55 1.91 -7.83
CA ASN A 34 31.54 1.78 -6.36
C ASN A 34 30.17 2.16 -5.77
N GLY A 35 29.09 1.69 -6.39
CA GLY A 35 27.72 1.89 -5.87
C GLY A 35 27.30 3.35 -5.85
N PHE A 36 27.71 4.12 -6.87
CA PHE A 36 27.39 5.55 -7.01
C PHE A 36 27.87 6.42 -5.84
N ARG A 37 29.02 6.04 -5.27
CA ARG A 37 29.76 6.77 -4.24
C ARG A 37 31.25 6.73 -4.56
N LEU A 38 31.96 7.81 -4.25
CA LEU A 38 33.41 7.85 -4.30
C LEU A 38 33.98 7.17 -3.03
N PRO A 39 34.78 6.11 -3.14
CA PRO A 39 35.40 5.49 -1.97
C PRO A 39 36.28 6.49 -1.22
N ALA A 40 36.25 6.45 0.12
CA ALA A 40 37.07 7.32 0.97
C ALA A 40 38.57 7.24 0.63
N ALA A 41 39.06 6.05 0.24
CA ALA A 41 40.44 5.86 -0.20
C ALA A 41 40.80 6.64 -1.48
N ASP A 42 39.83 6.83 -2.38
CA ASP A 42 40.01 7.58 -3.63
C ASP A 42 39.79 9.10 -3.46
N ARG A 43 39.23 9.55 -2.32
CA ARG A 43 38.98 10.98 -2.03
C ARG A 43 40.25 11.83 -2.16
N SER A 44 41.38 11.30 -1.73
CA SER A 44 42.71 11.94 -1.81
C SER A 44 43.11 12.34 -3.23
N LYS A 45 42.72 11.54 -4.24
CA LYS A 45 43.01 11.80 -5.65
C LYS A 45 42.23 13.00 -6.20
N PHE A 46 41.12 13.36 -5.54
CA PHE A 46 40.24 14.46 -5.92
C PHE A 46 40.23 15.58 -4.88
N GLN A 47 41.26 15.69 -4.02
CA GLN A 47 41.33 16.65 -2.91
C GLN A 47 41.16 18.13 -3.33
N LYS A 48 41.39 18.45 -4.61
CA LYS A 48 41.20 19.79 -5.16
C LYS A 48 39.73 20.18 -5.32
N LEU A 49 38.82 19.21 -5.34
CA LEU A 49 37.38 19.44 -5.41
C LEU A 49 36.81 19.55 -3.99
N PRO A 50 35.97 20.54 -3.70
CA PRO A 50 35.18 20.58 -2.47
C PRO A 50 34.30 19.33 -2.29
N ASP A 51 34.02 18.95 -1.04
CA ASP A 51 33.17 17.78 -0.75
C ASP A 51 31.75 17.95 -1.32
N GLU A 52 31.20 19.16 -1.30
CA GLU A 52 29.90 19.49 -1.90
C GLU A 52 29.87 19.25 -3.41
N VAL A 53 30.97 19.55 -4.12
CA VAL A 53 31.08 19.33 -5.57
C VAL A 53 31.15 17.84 -5.87
N ILE A 54 31.90 17.07 -5.09
CA ILE A 54 31.95 15.62 -5.24
C ILE A 54 30.59 15.00 -4.95
N ALA A 55 29.91 15.40 -3.87
CA ALA A 55 28.58 14.91 -3.54
C ALA A 55 27.58 15.21 -4.66
N ARG A 56 27.67 16.39 -5.28
CA ARG A 56 26.83 16.74 -6.43
C ARG A 56 27.16 15.94 -7.69
N ILE A 57 28.44 15.67 -7.95
CA ILE A 57 28.85 14.80 -9.07
C ILE A 57 28.39 13.35 -8.84
N GLU A 58 28.47 12.83 -7.60
CA GLU A 58 27.92 11.52 -7.25
C GLU A 58 26.43 11.43 -7.58
N GLN A 59 25.67 12.49 -7.26
CA GLN A 59 24.26 12.59 -7.61
C GLN A 59 24.04 12.62 -9.13
N ILE A 60 24.78 13.45 -9.87
CA ILE A 60 24.67 13.54 -11.34
C ILE A 60 24.94 12.18 -11.99
N VAL A 61 25.98 11.47 -11.56
CA VAL A 61 26.31 10.14 -12.10
C VAL A 61 25.19 9.15 -11.83
N ARG A 62 24.62 9.15 -10.62
CA ARG A 62 23.49 8.29 -10.27
C ARG A 62 22.27 8.56 -11.14
N GLU A 63 21.86 9.82 -11.23
CA GLU A 63 20.72 10.27 -12.02
C GLU A 63 20.87 9.88 -13.50
N SER A 64 22.07 10.06 -14.05
CA SER A 64 22.37 9.80 -15.46
C SER A 64 22.30 8.32 -15.83
N TYR A 65 22.74 7.42 -14.95
CA TYR A 65 22.64 5.97 -15.17
C TYR A 65 21.21 5.47 -15.03
N ILE A 66 20.43 6.05 -14.11
CA ILE A 66 18.99 5.76 -13.99
C ILE A 66 18.25 6.25 -15.24
N GLU A 67 18.54 7.47 -15.73
CA GLU A 67 17.96 8.02 -16.96
C GLU A 67 18.26 7.15 -18.19
N ALA A 68 19.47 6.58 -18.26
CA ALA A 68 19.85 5.66 -19.32
C ALA A 68 19.16 4.29 -19.24
N GLY A 69 18.41 4.00 -18.16
CA GLY A 69 17.77 2.70 -17.94
C GLY A 69 18.76 1.57 -17.60
N GLU A 70 19.96 1.92 -17.11
CA GLU A 70 20.97 0.95 -16.72
C GLU A 70 20.66 0.36 -15.33
N ASP A 71 21.15 -0.87 -15.08
CA ASP A 71 20.98 -1.51 -13.78
C ASP A 71 21.91 -0.85 -12.74
N VAL A 72 21.33 -0.03 -11.87
CA VAL A 72 22.02 0.68 -10.79
C VAL A 72 21.95 -0.04 -9.44
N GLY A 73 21.30 -1.20 -9.38
CA GLY A 73 20.97 -1.90 -8.13
C GLY A 73 19.73 -1.35 -7.43
N GLY A 74 18.96 -2.24 -6.80
CA GLY A 74 17.64 -1.93 -6.24
C GLY A 74 17.63 -0.86 -5.14
N ASP A 75 18.65 -0.84 -4.27
CA ASP A 75 18.71 0.13 -3.16
C ASP A 75 19.00 1.55 -3.66
N VAL A 76 19.85 1.69 -4.68
CA VAL A 76 20.21 2.99 -5.27
C VAL A 76 19.02 3.57 -6.03
N LEU A 77 18.33 2.73 -6.81
CA LEU A 77 17.10 3.13 -7.49
C LEU A 77 16.02 3.53 -6.48
N ARG A 78 15.84 2.74 -5.42
CA ARG A 78 14.89 3.05 -4.33
C ARG A 78 15.20 4.43 -3.74
N GLU A 79 16.42 4.64 -3.24
CA GLU A 79 16.82 5.93 -2.66
C GLU A 79 16.57 7.11 -3.61
N HIS A 80 16.90 6.95 -4.89
CA HIS A 80 16.66 8.00 -5.89
C HIS A 80 15.16 8.31 -6.06
N LEU A 81 14.30 7.29 -6.16
CA LEU A 81 12.85 7.47 -6.26
C LEU A 81 12.28 8.14 -5.00
N TRP A 82 12.79 7.80 -3.82
CA TRP A 82 12.42 8.47 -2.57
C TRP A 82 12.79 9.96 -2.60
N GLN A 83 14.00 10.29 -3.05
CA GLN A 83 14.44 11.69 -3.17
C GLN A 83 13.59 12.47 -4.18
N GLN A 84 13.32 11.90 -5.36
CA GLN A 84 12.44 12.52 -6.35
C GLN A 84 11.03 12.75 -5.79
N ALA A 85 10.45 11.77 -5.09
CA ALA A 85 9.16 11.91 -4.45
C ALA A 85 9.14 13.03 -3.40
N SER A 86 10.20 13.17 -2.59
CA SER A 86 10.33 14.26 -1.62
C SER A 86 10.44 15.63 -2.28
N VAL A 87 11.21 15.76 -3.38
CA VAL A 87 11.31 17.01 -4.14
C VAL A 87 9.95 17.40 -4.71
N ALA A 88 9.26 16.47 -5.38
CA ALA A 88 7.94 16.71 -5.95
C ALA A 88 6.92 17.17 -4.89
N ARG A 89 6.93 16.58 -3.69
CA ARG A 89 6.04 16.99 -2.59
C ARG A 89 6.33 18.42 -2.11
N ARG A 90 7.61 18.83 -2.06
CA ARG A 90 7.97 20.22 -1.72
C ARG A 90 7.52 21.20 -2.79
N GLU A 91 7.59 20.81 -4.07
CA GLU A 91 7.06 21.62 -5.17
C GLU A 91 5.54 21.79 -5.05
N MET A 92 4.81 20.75 -4.64
CA MET A 92 3.36 20.85 -4.39
C MET A 92 3.01 21.81 -3.25
N ILE A 93 3.88 21.94 -2.23
CA ILE A 93 3.73 22.97 -1.20
C ILE A 93 3.96 24.35 -1.82
N ALA A 94 5.04 24.52 -2.59
CA ALA A 94 5.38 25.79 -3.23
C ALA A 94 4.32 26.25 -4.25
N SER A 95 3.67 25.32 -4.96
CA SER A 95 2.59 25.60 -5.91
C SER A 95 1.23 25.86 -5.24
N GLY A 96 1.11 25.57 -3.93
CA GLY A 96 -0.14 25.67 -3.18
C GLY A 96 -1.11 24.51 -3.40
N GLU A 97 -0.66 23.42 -4.02
CA GLU A 97 -1.42 22.17 -4.14
C GLU A 97 -1.55 21.44 -2.79
N LEU A 98 -0.57 21.62 -1.91
CA LEU A 98 -0.61 21.18 -0.52
C LEU A 98 -0.68 22.40 0.42
N LEU A 99 -1.72 22.44 1.25
CA LEU A 99 -2.01 23.51 2.19
C LEU A 99 -1.53 23.14 3.59
N THR A 100 -1.08 24.12 4.36
CA THR A 100 -0.87 23.92 5.79
C THR A 100 -2.19 23.60 6.50
N PRO A 101 -2.16 22.96 7.69
CA PRO A 101 -3.37 22.70 8.47
C PRO A 101 -4.20 23.96 8.75
N THR A 102 -3.53 25.10 8.99
CA THR A 102 -4.17 26.39 9.24
C THR A 102 -4.90 26.91 8.00
N GLU A 103 -4.23 26.93 6.84
CA GLU A 103 -4.84 27.37 5.58
C GLU A 103 -6.02 26.48 5.18
N PHE A 104 -5.85 25.17 5.26
CA PHE A 104 -6.89 24.20 4.95
C PHE A 104 -8.14 24.43 5.82
N LYS A 105 -7.95 24.49 7.14
CA LYS A 105 -9.02 24.73 8.12
C LYS A 105 -9.78 26.03 7.82
N ASN A 106 -9.05 27.11 7.53
CA ASN A 106 -9.62 28.40 7.19
C ASN A 106 -10.44 28.33 5.90
N ARG A 107 -9.93 27.63 4.88
CA ARG A 107 -10.57 27.49 3.57
C ARG A 107 -11.87 26.68 3.62
N ILE A 108 -11.92 25.61 4.41
CA ILE A 108 -13.15 24.80 4.56
C ILE A 108 -14.10 25.32 5.66
N GLY A 109 -13.69 26.35 6.40
CA GLY A 109 -14.48 27.04 7.41
C GLY A 109 -14.89 26.19 8.61
N VAL A 110 -14.02 25.30 9.11
CA VAL A 110 -14.34 24.40 10.23
C VAL A 110 -13.48 24.65 11.47
N SER A 111 -13.99 24.28 12.64
CA SER A 111 -13.18 24.25 13.86
C SER A 111 -12.16 23.11 13.83
N GLU A 112 -11.11 23.21 14.65
CA GLU A 112 -10.09 22.17 14.80
C GLU A 112 -10.69 20.81 15.20
N LYS A 113 -11.62 20.81 16.17
CA LYS A 113 -12.36 19.59 16.55
C LYS A 113 -13.13 18.97 15.37
N ARG A 114 -13.68 19.80 14.50
CA ARG A 114 -14.40 19.32 13.31
C ARG A 114 -13.44 18.81 12.25
N LEU A 115 -12.27 19.43 12.08
CA LEU A 115 -11.22 18.93 11.18
C LEU A 115 -10.72 17.55 11.65
N ALA A 116 -10.38 17.42 12.94
CA ALA A 116 -9.95 16.14 13.52
C ALA A 116 -10.98 15.03 13.26
N ARG A 117 -12.28 15.33 13.44
CA ARG A 117 -13.36 14.40 13.12
C ARG A 117 -13.45 14.04 11.63
N LEU A 118 -13.22 14.99 10.72
CA LEU A 118 -13.20 14.71 9.28
C LEU A 118 -12.04 13.80 8.88
N ILE A 119 -10.89 13.95 9.54
CA ILE A 119 -9.71 13.09 9.36
C ILE A 119 -10.01 11.69 9.90
N GLU A 120 -10.51 11.58 11.12
CA GLU A 120 -10.88 10.31 11.76
C GLU A 120 -11.93 9.54 10.95
N GLU A 121 -12.95 10.24 10.43
CA GLU A 121 -13.96 9.64 9.56
C GLU A 121 -13.41 9.26 8.17
N GLY A 122 -12.21 9.69 7.79
CA GLY A 122 -11.63 9.51 6.45
C GLY A 122 -12.26 10.39 5.38
N SER A 123 -12.98 11.44 5.78
CA SER A 123 -13.64 12.40 4.88
C SER A 123 -12.66 13.38 4.24
N VAL A 124 -11.52 13.60 4.89
CA VAL A 124 -10.34 14.31 4.36
C VAL A 124 -9.09 13.54 4.81
N PHE A 125 -7.93 13.85 4.23
CA PHE A 125 -6.67 13.23 4.62
C PHE A 125 -5.51 14.22 4.46
N GLY A 126 -4.51 14.09 5.31
CA GLY A 126 -3.23 14.77 5.19
C GLY A 126 -2.20 13.91 4.44
N VAL A 127 -1.19 14.57 3.90
CA VAL A 127 0.00 14.03 3.26
C VAL A 127 1.21 14.50 4.05
N ASP A 128 2.08 13.58 4.43
CA ASP A 128 3.31 13.91 5.15
C ASP A 128 4.41 14.35 4.17
N VAL A 129 4.97 15.52 4.44
CA VAL A 129 6.14 16.07 3.75
C VAL A 129 7.14 16.52 4.82
N ASP A 130 8.32 15.91 4.84
CA ASP A 130 9.38 16.19 5.84
C ASP A 130 8.83 16.20 7.28
N GLU A 131 8.10 15.14 7.66
CA GLU A 131 7.49 14.94 8.99
C GLU A 131 6.39 15.95 9.38
N THR A 132 5.96 16.80 8.44
CA THR A 132 4.88 17.77 8.61
C THR A 132 3.66 17.38 7.78
N GLU A 133 2.48 17.41 8.39
CA GLU A 133 1.21 17.09 7.72
C GLU A 133 0.70 18.30 6.91
N TYR A 134 0.41 18.07 5.63
CA TYR A 134 -0.23 19.03 4.72
C TYR A 134 -1.52 18.46 4.14
N PHE A 135 -2.46 19.31 3.72
CA PHE A 135 -3.74 18.87 3.17
C PHE A 135 -3.84 19.23 1.67
N PRO A 136 -4.28 18.31 0.80
CA PRO A 136 -4.51 18.65 -0.60
C PRO A 136 -5.54 19.77 -0.77
N ALA A 137 -5.17 20.83 -1.50
CA ALA A 137 -5.99 22.01 -1.73
C ALA A 137 -7.33 21.66 -2.42
N LEU A 138 -7.33 20.62 -3.25
CA LEU A 138 -8.50 20.02 -3.89
C LEU A 138 -9.60 19.68 -2.88
N LEU A 139 -9.25 19.18 -1.68
CA LEU A 139 -10.23 18.82 -0.64
C LEU A 139 -10.92 20.05 -0.03
N ALA A 140 -10.42 21.25 -0.33
CA ALA A 140 -10.96 22.53 0.07
C ALA A 140 -11.44 23.39 -1.12
N ASP A 141 -11.62 22.78 -2.30
CA ASP A 141 -12.15 23.47 -3.47
C ASP A 141 -13.68 23.69 -3.32
N PRO A 142 -14.15 24.95 -3.26
CA PRO A 142 -15.59 25.24 -3.16
C PRO A 142 -16.38 24.88 -4.43
N LEU A 143 -15.71 24.68 -5.58
CA LEU A 143 -16.37 24.31 -6.83
C LEU A 143 -16.77 22.82 -6.86
N LEU A 144 -16.17 21.99 -6.02
CA LEU A 144 -16.47 20.56 -5.99
C LEU A 144 -17.65 20.24 -5.06
N ASN A 145 -18.42 19.22 -5.43
CA ASN A 145 -19.44 18.67 -4.54
C ASN A 145 -18.81 18.03 -3.29
N ARG A 146 -18.68 18.84 -2.23
CA ARG A 146 -18.03 18.45 -0.97
C ARG A 146 -18.57 17.15 -0.37
N LYS A 147 -19.89 16.93 -0.41
CA LYS A 147 -20.50 15.71 0.18
C LYS A 147 -20.08 14.45 -0.58
N ARG A 148 -20.06 14.53 -1.91
CA ARG A 148 -19.66 13.42 -2.77
C ARG A 148 -18.14 13.20 -2.74
N LEU A 149 -17.34 14.27 -2.70
CA LEU A 149 -15.90 14.18 -2.48
C LEU A 149 -15.56 13.50 -1.15
N GLN A 150 -16.18 13.92 -0.04
CA GLN A 150 -15.97 13.28 1.27
C GLN A 150 -16.42 11.81 1.29
N THR A 151 -17.46 11.48 0.53
CA THR A 151 -17.89 10.07 0.37
C THR A 151 -16.85 9.27 -0.39
N LEU A 152 -16.26 9.85 -1.42
CA LEU A 152 -15.20 9.23 -2.20
C LEU A 152 -13.92 9.06 -1.38
N CYS A 153 -13.47 10.09 -0.66
CA CYS A 153 -12.34 10.05 0.28
C CYS A 153 -12.50 8.90 1.27
N ARG A 154 -13.70 8.76 1.85
CA ARG A 154 -13.99 7.64 2.76
C ARG A 154 -13.77 6.30 2.09
N ILE A 155 -14.22 6.12 0.85
CA ILE A 155 -14.06 4.86 0.11
C ILE A 155 -12.59 4.50 -0.09
N ILE A 156 -11.75 5.49 -0.41
CA ILE A 156 -10.36 5.28 -0.76
C ILE A 156 -9.39 5.24 0.43
N VAL A 157 -9.90 5.32 1.67
CA VAL A 157 -9.09 5.23 2.91
C VAL A 157 -8.09 4.06 2.94
N PRO A 158 -8.37 2.86 2.40
CA PRO A 158 -7.38 1.76 2.46
C PRO A 158 -6.03 2.08 1.80
N ALA A 159 -5.99 3.00 0.84
CA ALA A 159 -4.75 3.42 0.18
C ALA A 159 -3.93 4.39 1.03
N ASP A 160 -2.63 4.53 0.76
CA ASP A 160 -1.82 5.60 1.35
C ASP A 160 -2.28 6.99 0.84
N PRO A 161 -2.01 8.08 1.60
CA PRO A 161 -2.50 9.41 1.23
C PRO A 161 -2.11 9.93 -0.15
N MET A 162 -0.89 9.62 -0.63
CA MET A 162 -0.46 10.08 -1.96
C MET A 162 -1.21 9.35 -3.06
N SER A 163 -1.42 8.05 -2.90
CA SER A 163 -2.22 7.26 -3.84
C SER A 163 -3.69 7.66 -3.84
N ARG A 164 -4.23 8.11 -2.70
CA ARG A 164 -5.59 8.71 -2.66
C ARG A 164 -5.64 10.01 -3.45
N LEU A 165 -4.62 10.85 -3.34
CA LEU A 165 -4.54 12.09 -4.10
C LEU A 165 -4.45 11.80 -5.60
N ASP A 166 -3.54 10.92 -6.01
CA ASP A 166 -3.43 10.46 -7.40
C ASP A 166 -4.75 9.90 -7.94
N PHE A 167 -5.43 9.04 -7.16
CA PHE A 167 -6.74 8.54 -7.56
C PHE A 167 -7.72 9.67 -7.88
N LEU A 168 -7.75 10.74 -7.08
CA LEU A 168 -8.68 11.85 -7.27
C LEU A 168 -8.30 12.75 -8.46
N THR A 169 -7.01 12.95 -8.72
CA THR A 169 -6.52 13.95 -9.68
C THR A 169 -6.10 13.38 -11.03
N SER A 170 -5.83 12.09 -11.13
CA SER A 170 -5.34 11.45 -12.36
C SER A 170 -6.48 10.94 -13.24
N GLN A 171 -6.26 10.95 -14.56
CA GLN A 171 -7.16 10.34 -15.53
C GLN A 171 -7.17 8.83 -15.34
N ARG A 172 -8.35 8.20 -15.48
CA ARG A 172 -8.47 6.75 -15.34
C ARG A 172 -9.15 6.14 -16.55
N GLY A 173 -8.48 5.18 -17.19
CA GLY A 173 -9.09 4.42 -18.29
C GLY A 173 -10.38 3.70 -17.89
N SER A 174 -10.48 3.24 -16.63
CA SER A 174 -11.72 2.65 -16.07
C SER A 174 -12.90 3.64 -15.98
N LEU A 175 -12.64 4.94 -16.14
CA LEU A 175 -13.62 6.03 -16.16
C LEU A 175 -13.65 6.75 -17.52
N GLY A 176 -13.09 6.14 -18.57
CA GLY A 176 -13.03 6.75 -19.90
C GLY A 176 -12.12 7.98 -19.97
N GLU A 177 -10.94 7.90 -19.33
CA GLU A 177 -9.93 8.97 -19.26
C GLU A 177 -10.39 10.25 -18.52
N ARG A 178 -11.48 10.16 -17.75
CA ARG A 178 -11.94 11.24 -16.87
C ARG A 178 -11.33 11.12 -15.48
N ARG A 179 -11.19 12.26 -14.80
CA ARG A 179 -10.74 12.31 -13.40
C ARG A 179 -11.93 12.11 -12.45
N PRO A 180 -11.79 11.39 -11.32
CA PRO A 180 -12.90 11.21 -10.39
C PRO A 180 -13.51 12.51 -9.87
N VAL A 181 -12.71 13.57 -9.71
CA VAL A 181 -13.19 14.89 -9.26
C VAL A 181 -14.11 15.60 -10.26
N GLU A 182 -13.99 15.29 -11.55
CA GLU A 182 -14.83 15.86 -12.63
C GLU A 182 -16.19 15.16 -12.75
N MET A 183 -16.38 14.09 -11.98
CA MET A 183 -17.53 13.20 -12.05
C MET A 183 -18.38 13.30 -10.77
N LEU A 184 -18.17 14.34 -9.97
CA LEU A 184 -18.84 14.51 -8.69
C LEU A 184 -20.23 15.14 -8.79
N ASP A 185 -20.59 15.83 -9.87
CA ASP A 185 -21.85 16.60 -9.92
C ASP A 185 -23.03 15.83 -10.51
N ASP A 186 -22.78 14.89 -11.41
CA ASP A 186 -23.82 14.03 -12.00
C ASP A 186 -24.01 12.71 -11.22
N ASP A 187 -25.26 12.26 -11.07
CA ASP A 187 -25.59 11.05 -10.30
C ASP A 187 -25.11 9.76 -10.96
N VAL A 188 -25.17 9.70 -12.30
CA VAL A 188 -24.76 8.52 -13.08
C VAL A 188 -23.24 8.39 -13.02
N ASP A 189 -22.54 9.50 -13.27
CA ASP A 189 -21.10 9.62 -13.17
C ASP A 189 -20.61 9.29 -11.75
N PHE A 190 -21.23 9.89 -10.73
CA PHE A 190 -20.83 9.64 -9.35
C PHE A 190 -21.05 8.19 -8.94
N LYS A 191 -22.12 7.54 -9.41
CA LYS A 191 -22.34 6.10 -9.19
C LYS A 191 -21.26 5.26 -9.86
N SER A 192 -20.81 5.64 -11.05
CA SER A 192 -19.71 4.98 -11.77
C SER A 192 -18.39 5.11 -11.00
N VAL A 193 -18.02 6.34 -10.62
CA VAL A 193 -16.82 6.60 -9.81
C VAL A 193 -16.83 5.84 -8.51
N ARG A 194 -17.97 5.82 -7.80
CA ARG A 194 -18.09 5.10 -6.53
C ARG A 194 -17.79 3.61 -6.70
N ARG A 195 -18.30 2.98 -7.77
CA ARG A 195 -18.05 1.57 -8.07
C ARG A 195 -16.57 1.32 -8.35
N ILE A 196 -15.94 2.16 -9.17
CA ILE A 196 -14.51 2.06 -9.49
C ILE A 196 -13.65 2.30 -8.25
N ALA A 197 -13.99 3.28 -7.42
CA ALA A 197 -13.29 3.57 -6.17
C ALA A 197 -13.36 2.39 -5.19
N THR A 198 -14.51 1.71 -5.09
CA THR A 198 -14.64 0.51 -4.25
C THR A 198 -13.76 -0.63 -4.76
N ALA A 199 -13.73 -0.87 -6.07
CA ALA A 199 -12.87 -1.90 -6.65
C ALA A 199 -11.39 -1.57 -6.43
N TRP A 200 -10.99 -0.34 -6.75
CA TRP A 200 -9.63 0.14 -6.55
C TRP A 200 -9.20 0.08 -5.08
N ALA A 201 -10.06 0.50 -4.14
CA ALA A 201 -9.76 0.43 -2.71
C ALA A 201 -9.53 -1.00 -2.19
N ALA A 202 -10.12 -2.02 -2.84
CA ALA A 202 -9.90 -3.41 -2.47
C ALA A 202 -8.48 -3.89 -2.81
N GLU A 203 -7.83 -3.32 -3.82
CA GLU A 203 -6.45 -3.64 -4.23
C GLU A 203 -5.42 -3.28 -3.16
N TRP A 204 -5.76 -2.36 -2.25
CA TRP A 204 -4.86 -1.85 -1.20
C TRP A 204 -4.77 -2.73 0.05
N SER A 205 -5.52 -3.83 0.11
CA SER A 205 -5.54 -4.71 1.27
C SER A 205 -5.89 -6.13 0.88
N ARG A 206 -5.16 -7.08 1.47
CA ARG A 206 -5.42 -8.51 1.31
C ARG A 206 -5.98 -9.07 2.60
N THR A 207 -7.01 -9.90 2.47
CA THR A 207 -7.45 -10.80 3.52
C THR A 207 -6.85 -12.17 3.25
N ILE A 208 -6.17 -12.71 4.25
CA ILE A 208 -5.48 -13.99 4.19
C ILE A 208 -6.17 -14.92 5.18
N VAL A 209 -6.67 -16.06 4.69
CA VAL A 209 -7.22 -17.13 5.51
C VAL A 209 -6.27 -18.32 5.45
N LYS A 210 -5.80 -18.78 6.60
CA LYS A 210 -4.93 -19.97 6.69
C LYS A 210 -5.55 -21.01 7.60
N LEU A 211 -5.43 -22.27 7.23
CA LEU A 211 -5.90 -23.41 8.01
C LEU A 211 -4.69 -24.27 8.41
N TYR A 212 -4.59 -24.63 9.68
CA TYR A 212 -3.51 -25.47 10.22
C TYR A 212 -4.07 -26.70 10.91
N ALA A 213 -3.36 -27.82 10.83
CA ALA A 213 -3.75 -29.04 11.54
C ALA A 213 -3.60 -28.85 13.06
N GLY A 214 -4.57 -29.34 13.83
CA GLY A 214 -4.53 -29.28 15.29
C GLY A 214 -5.15 -28.03 15.90
N ASP A 215 -4.97 -27.91 17.21
CA ASP A 215 -5.53 -26.86 18.07
C ASP A 215 -4.45 -25.81 18.36
N HIS A 216 -4.58 -24.64 17.75
CA HIS A 216 -3.64 -23.53 17.88
C HIS A 216 -4.32 -22.32 18.49
N GLN A 217 -3.60 -21.58 19.33
CA GLN A 217 -4.06 -20.28 19.86
C GLN A 217 -3.40 -19.10 19.15
N LEU A 218 -2.22 -19.32 18.57
CA LEU A 218 -1.43 -18.37 17.79
C LEU A 218 -1.03 -19.05 16.49
N GLU A 219 -0.84 -18.24 15.44
CA GLU A 219 -0.41 -18.78 14.14
C GLU A 219 0.98 -19.42 14.26
N PRO A 220 1.15 -20.71 13.89
CA PRO A 220 2.45 -21.37 13.92
C PRO A 220 3.44 -20.71 12.94
N SER A 221 4.72 -20.61 13.34
CA SER A 221 5.77 -20.04 12.49
C SER A 221 6.65 -21.10 11.81
N ASP A 222 6.58 -22.34 12.28
CA ASP A 222 7.44 -23.47 11.90
C ASP A 222 6.69 -24.61 11.19
N VAL A 223 5.39 -24.44 10.98
CA VAL A 223 4.52 -25.44 10.34
C VAL A 223 3.90 -24.82 9.09
N GLU A 224 3.86 -25.56 7.99
CA GLU A 224 3.15 -25.11 6.79
C GLU A 224 1.63 -25.20 6.97
N PRO A 225 0.86 -24.22 6.48
CA PRO A 225 -0.60 -24.30 6.51
C PRO A 225 -1.09 -25.44 5.63
N LEU A 226 -2.13 -26.13 6.11
CA LEU A 226 -2.88 -27.12 5.32
C LEU A 226 -3.55 -26.49 4.11
N TYR A 227 -3.93 -25.22 4.24
CA TYR A 227 -4.60 -24.45 3.21
C TYR A 227 -4.40 -22.97 3.44
N THR A 228 -4.20 -22.22 2.36
CA THR A 228 -4.15 -20.76 2.34
C THR A 228 -5.10 -20.27 1.26
N ALA A 229 -5.94 -19.30 1.59
CA ALA A 229 -6.73 -18.52 0.64
C ALA A 229 -6.46 -17.03 0.82
N ILE A 230 -6.23 -16.31 -0.28
CA ILE A 230 -5.93 -14.88 -0.28
C ILE A 230 -6.82 -14.17 -1.31
N ALA A 231 -7.41 -13.06 -0.89
CA ALA A 231 -8.16 -12.18 -1.77
C ALA A 231 -7.93 -10.71 -1.43
N GLU A 232 -7.90 -9.87 -2.47
CA GLU A 232 -7.86 -8.40 -2.36
C GLU A 232 -9.25 -7.90 -2.00
N ILE A 233 -9.40 -7.43 -0.76
CA ILE A 233 -10.69 -7.08 -0.18
C ILE A 233 -10.54 -5.85 0.71
N ASP A 234 -11.43 -4.88 0.49
CA ASP A 234 -11.56 -3.68 1.30
C ASP A 234 -11.65 -4.03 2.80
N PRO A 235 -10.69 -3.58 3.62
CA PRO A 235 -10.57 -4.00 5.02
C PRO A 235 -11.71 -3.51 5.91
N ARG A 236 -12.52 -2.56 5.43
CA ARG A 236 -13.67 -2.02 6.14
C ARG A 236 -14.90 -2.91 6.03
N LYS A 237 -14.91 -3.89 5.12
CA LYS A 237 -15.92 -4.93 5.12
C LYS A 237 -15.80 -5.74 6.43
N PRO A 238 -16.92 -6.21 7.01
CA PRO A 238 -16.90 -7.04 8.21
C PRO A 238 -15.98 -8.26 8.05
N LEU A 239 -15.22 -8.57 9.10
CA LEU A 239 -14.19 -9.63 9.09
C LEU A 239 -14.67 -10.94 8.44
N TRP A 240 -15.81 -11.48 8.88
CA TRP A 240 -16.33 -12.75 8.37
C TRP A 240 -16.85 -12.66 6.94
N ALA A 241 -17.27 -11.47 6.48
CA ALA A 241 -17.60 -11.26 5.07
C ALA A 241 -16.33 -11.36 4.22
N ARG A 242 -15.22 -10.75 4.66
CA ARG A 242 -13.92 -10.84 3.99
C ARG A 242 -13.36 -12.25 3.99
N ALA A 243 -13.39 -12.94 5.14
CA ALA A 243 -12.94 -14.32 5.24
C ALA A 243 -13.77 -15.26 4.34
N SER A 244 -15.09 -15.05 4.27
CA SER A 244 -15.98 -15.80 3.39
C SER A 244 -15.60 -15.56 1.93
N GLU A 245 -15.47 -14.30 1.54
CA GLU A 245 -15.10 -13.91 0.18
C GLU A 245 -13.72 -14.47 -0.21
N ALA A 246 -12.72 -14.45 0.68
CA ALA A 246 -11.41 -15.07 0.44
C ALA A 246 -11.50 -16.60 0.24
N LEU A 247 -12.33 -17.31 1.00
CA LEU A 247 -12.50 -18.76 0.87
C LEU A 247 -13.28 -19.18 -0.39
N HIS A 248 -14.06 -18.28 -0.99
CA HIS A 248 -14.90 -18.58 -2.16
C HIS A 248 -14.40 -17.95 -3.47
N LEU A 249 -13.62 -16.88 -3.40
CA LEU A 249 -12.89 -16.36 -4.55
C LEU A 249 -11.73 -17.31 -4.82
N HIS A 250 -11.82 -18.08 -5.91
CA HIS A 250 -10.75 -18.93 -6.43
C HIS A 250 -9.55 -18.12 -6.98
N GLY A 251 -9.15 -17.05 -6.29
CA GLY A 251 -8.05 -16.18 -6.69
C GLY A 251 -6.71 -16.84 -6.38
N TYR A 252 -6.31 -16.81 -5.11
CA TYR A 252 -5.10 -17.48 -4.65
C TYR A 252 -5.47 -18.48 -3.55
N GLU A 253 -5.57 -19.75 -3.95
CA GLU A 253 -5.78 -20.87 -3.03
C GLU A 253 -4.68 -21.93 -3.21
N TRP A 254 -4.18 -22.45 -2.10
CA TRP A 254 -3.14 -23.48 -2.10
C TRP A 254 -3.24 -24.39 -0.87
N PRO A 255 -3.12 -25.73 -1.01
CA PRO A 255 -3.06 -26.50 -2.26
C PRO A 255 -4.42 -26.58 -2.98
N LEU A 256 -4.43 -26.90 -4.28
CA LEU A 256 -5.65 -26.94 -5.13
C LEU A 256 -6.40 -28.29 -5.14
N ASP A 257 -5.74 -29.40 -4.75
CA ASP A 257 -6.20 -30.78 -5.01
C ASP A 257 -6.10 -31.68 -3.75
N PRO A 258 -6.83 -32.82 -3.71
CA PRO A 258 -8.03 -32.97 -2.90
C PRO A 258 -7.75 -32.91 -1.40
N HIS A 259 -8.53 -32.07 -0.74
CA HIS A 259 -8.48 -31.92 0.71
C HIS A 259 -8.99 -33.17 1.42
N ARG A 260 -8.24 -33.64 2.42
CA ARG A 260 -8.63 -34.77 3.26
C ARG A 260 -9.63 -34.33 4.34
N VAL A 261 -10.29 -35.28 4.98
CA VAL A 261 -11.01 -34.99 6.22
C VAL A 261 -9.98 -34.81 7.34
N ILE A 262 -9.96 -33.65 7.97
CA ILE A 262 -9.10 -33.36 9.13
C ILE A 262 -10.03 -33.01 10.29
N PRO A 263 -10.10 -33.82 11.35
CA PRO A 263 -11.10 -33.66 12.41
C PRO A 263 -10.78 -32.50 13.35
N ILE A 264 -9.52 -32.08 13.43
CA ILE A 264 -9.06 -31.00 14.32
C ILE A 264 -8.16 -30.08 13.51
N PHE A 265 -8.59 -28.82 13.36
CA PHE A 265 -7.82 -27.81 12.67
C PHE A 265 -8.17 -26.41 13.19
N THR A 266 -7.30 -25.45 12.95
CA THR A 266 -7.47 -24.06 13.36
C THR A 266 -7.42 -23.14 12.16
N LEU A 267 -8.38 -22.22 12.09
CA LEU A 267 -8.51 -21.19 11.06
C LEU A 267 -7.97 -19.86 11.60
N PHE A 268 -7.08 -19.22 10.85
CA PHE A 268 -6.58 -17.87 11.10
C PHE A 268 -7.05 -16.93 9.99
N VAL A 269 -7.46 -15.72 10.37
CA VAL A 269 -7.71 -14.62 9.45
C VAL A 269 -6.75 -13.49 9.78
N SER A 270 -6.02 -13.01 8.78
CA SER A 270 -5.17 -11.84 8.89
C SER A 270 -5.43 -10.87 7.74
N ARG A 271 -5.04 -9.61 7.97
CA ARG A 271 -5.08 -8.54 6.99
C ARG A 271 -3.68 -8.04 6.70
N GLN A 272 -3.38 -7.76 5.44
CA GLN A 272 -2.12 -7.14 5.04
C GLN A 272 -2.41 -5.97 4.11
N ALA A 273 -2.02 -4.75 4.48
CA ALA A 273 -2.10 -3.62 3.56
C ALA A 273 -0.94 -3.67 2.56
N VAL A 274 -1.09 -3.03 1.41
CA VAL A 274 0.01 -2.86 0.47
C VAL A 274 1.17 -2.12 1.14
N GLY A 275 2.38 -2.66 1.03
CA GLY A 275 3.58 -2.11 1.66
C GLY A 275 3.90 -2.69 3.05
N ASP A 276 2.93 -3.34 3.72
CA ASP A 276 3.18 -3.99 5.00
C ASP A 276 4.02 -5.26 4.80
N SER A 277 5.10 -5.38 5.57
CA SER A 277 5.94 -6.58 5.58
C SER A 277 5.32 -7.75 6.34
N THR A 278 4.42 -7.47 7.29
CA THR A 278 3.85 -8.46 8.21
C THR A 278 2.32 -8.35 8.24
N PRO A 279 1.57 -9.43 7.96
CA PRO A 279 0.12 -9.44 8.14
C PRO A 279 -0.28 -9.20 9.60
N ILE A 280 -1.34 -8.41 9.79
CA ILE A 280 -1.96 -8.13 11.08
C ILE A 280 -2.97 -9.25 11.39
N PRO A 281 -2.79 -10.03 12.47
CA PRO A 281 -3.77 -11.05 12.87
C PRO A 281 -5.10 -10.40 13.29
N GLU A 282 -6.21 -10.93 12.79
CA GLU A 282 -7.55 -10.40 13.09
C GLU A 282 -8.45 -11.43 13.77
N ALA A 283 -8.32 -12.73 13.41
CA ALA A 283 -9.04 -13.78 14.10
C ALA A 283 -8.35 -15.15 14.14
N CYS A 284 -8.70 -15.94 15.15
CA CYS A 284 -8.40 -17.37 15.22
C CYS A 284 -9.64 -18.18 15.69
N VAL A 285 -9.92 -19.29 14.99
CA VAL A 285 -11.06 -20.17 15.26
C VAL A 285 -10.58 -21.62 15.28
N GLN A 286 -10.68 -22.25 16.44
CA GLN A 286 -10.38 -23.67 16.60
C GLN A 286 -11.62 -24.48 16.24
N ILE A 287 -11.44 -25.51 15.41
CA ILE A 287 -12.51 -26.30 14.82
C ILE A 287 -12.27 -27.77 15.14
N LEU A 288 -13.24 -28.39 15.80
CA LEU A 288 -13.26 -29.80 16.15
C LEU A 288 -14.52 -30.46 15.57
N VAL A 289 -14.33 -31.49 14.76
CA VAL A 289 -15.39 -32.27 14.13
C VAL A 289 -15.57 -33.58 14.90
N VAL A 290 -16.76 -33.78 15.48
CA VAL A 290 -17.13 -34.99 16.23
C VAL A 290 -18.42 -35.56 15.65
N GLY A 291 -18.29 -36.61 14.83
CA GLY A 291 -19.41 -37.18 14.09
C GLY A 291 -20.08 -36.10 13.23
N GLU A 292 -21.39 -35.91 13.42
CA GLU A 292 -22.19 -34.93 12.68
C GLU A 292 -22.20 -33.52 13.31
N ARG A 293 -21.27 -33.23 14.24
CA ARG A 293 -21.21 -31.94 14.94
C ARG A 293 -19.86 -31.29 14.78
N ILE A 294 -19.88 -29.98 14.51
CA ILE A 294 -18.70 -29.13 14.52
C ILE A 294 -18.75 -28.28 15.78
N ARG A 295 -17.72 -28.36 16.61
CA ARG A 295 -17.48 -27.46 17.73
C ARG A 295 -16.49 -26.40 17.27
N ILE A 296 -16.84 -25.13 17.49
CA ILE A 296 -15.96 -24.01 17.22
C ILE A 296 -15.64 -23.27 18.52
N ARG A 297 -14.40 -22.82 18.66
CA ARG A 297 -13.97 -21.91 19.72
C ARG A 297 -13.25 -20.73 19.10
N ILE A 298 -13.72 -19.53 19.38
CA ILE A 298 -13.12 -18.29 18.90
C ILE A 298 -12.05 -17.86 19.91
N VAL A 299 -10.81 -17.87 19.46
CA VAL A 299 -9.62 -17.51 20.23
C VAL A 299 -9.04 -16.31 19.53
N ALA A 300 -9.23 -15.12 20.09
CA ALA A 300 -8.91 -13.84 19.47
C ALA A 300 -9.78 -13.49 18.25
N ALA A 301 -10.68 -12.54 18.46
CA ALA A 301 -10.91 -11.41 17.58
C ALA A 301 -11.08 -10.21 18.51
N ALA A 302 -10.60 -9.02 18.12
CA ALA A 302 -10.73 -7.84 18.97
C ALA A 302 -12.21 -7.62 19.33
N GLY A 303 -12.54 -7.74 20.63
CA GLY A 303 -13.89 -7.50 21.15
C GLY A 303 -14.87 -8.68 21.17
N THR A 304 -14.47 -9.92 20.85
CA THR A 304 -15.36 -11.11 20.98
C THR A 304 -15.01 -11.97 22.20
N ALA A 305 -16.01 -12.24 23.03
CA ALA A 305 -15.89 -13.15 24.17
C ALA A 305 -15.55 -14.59 23.70
N HIS A 306 -14.75 -15.29 24.50
CA HIS A 306 -14.42 -16.70 24.30
C HIS A 306 -15.69 -17.56 24.42
N ASN A 307 -16.36 -17.79 23.30
CA ASN A 307 -17.57 -18.59 23.25
C ASN A 307 -17.33 -19.83 22.43
N SER A 308 -17.54 -21.00 23.04
CA SER A 308 -17.65 -22.26 22.31
C SER A 308 -19.07 -22.38 21.75
N LYS A 309 -19.19 -22.74 20.48
CA LYS A 309 -20.48 -23.03 19.84
C LYS A 309 -20.45 -24.38 19.15
N THR A 310 -21.61 -25.01 19.00
CA THR A 310 -21.76 -26.26 18.25
C THR A 310 -22.72 -26.02 17.09
N ILE A 311 -22.33 -26.45 15.89
CA ILE A 311 -23.15 -26.41 14.67
C ILE A 311 -23.22 -27.81 14.05
N ALA A 312 -24.23 -28.07 13.22
CA ALA A 312 -24.36 -29.34 12.50
C ALA A 312 -23.30 -29.42 11.38
N ALA A 313 -22.67 -30.58 11.20
CA ALA A 313 -21.60 -30.77 10.20
C ALA A 313 -22.10 -30.91 8.76
N GLY A 314 -23.39 -31.20 8.55
CA GLY A 314 -23.95 -31.41 7.21
C GLY A 314 -23.28 -32.56 6.43
N GLU A 315 -23.41 -32.55 5.10
CA GLU A 315 -22.81 -33.54 4.18
C GLU A 315 -21.40 -33.14 3.67
N HIS A 316 -20.64 -32.39 4.46
CA HIS A 316 -19.36 -31.82 4.01
C HIS A 316 -18.21 -32.84 4.02
N LYS A 317 -17.40 -32.85 2.96
CA LYS A 317 -16.41 -33.90 2.68
C LYS A 317 -14.98 -33.54 3.06
N THR A 318 -14.69 -32.25 3.31
CA THR A 318 -13.31 -31.76 3.52
C THR A 318 -13.21 -30.70 4.62
N PHE A 319 -12.01 -30.49 5.18
CA PHE A 319 -11.79 -29.44 6.18
C PHE A 319 -12.01 -28.02 5.64
N VAL A 320 -11.84 -27.79 4.33
CA VAL A 320 -12.11 -26.51 3.67
C VAL A 320 -13.62 -26.25 3.57
N ASP A 321 -14.42 -27.26 3.26
CA ASP A 321 -15.90 -27.12 3.27
C ASP A 321 -16.40 -26.79 4.67
N ILE A 322 -15.84 -27.44 5.69
CA ILE A 322 -16.14 -27.18 7.09
C ILE A 322 -15.73 -25.74 7.46
N ALA A 323 -14.56 -25.28 7.02
CA ALA A 323 -14.13 -23.89 7.23
C ALA A 323 -15.09 -22.87 6.60
N LYS A 324 -15.52 -23.10 5.34
CA LYS A 324 -16.52 -22.28 4.64
C LYS A 324 -17.84 -22.23 5.42
N GLN A 325 -18.30 -23.37 5.92
CA GLN A 325 -19.51 -23.45 6.73
C GLN A 325 -19.40 -22.69 8.06
N VAL A 326 -18.27 -22.84 8.76
CA VAL A 326 -18.00 -22.13 10.01
C VAL A 326 -18.00 -20.62 9.78
N VAL A 327 -17.33 -20.14 8.73
CA VAL A 327 -17.32 -18.71 8.40
C VAL A 327 -18.72 -18.21 7.99
N ALA A 328 -19.48 -19.00 7.22
CA ALA A 328 -20.86 -18.66 6.88
C ALA A 328 -21.79 -18.59 8.11
N TYR A 329 -21.52 -19.40 9.13
CA TYR A 329 -22.21 -19.31 10.42
C TYR A 329 -21.84 -18.03 11.17
N LEU A 330 -20.54 -17.71 11.26
CA LEU A 330 -20.03 -16.50 11.92
C LEU A 330 -20.42 -15.21 11.19
N LEU A 331 -20.72 -15.26 9.90
CA LEU A 331 -21.25 -14.12 9.15
C LEU A 331 -22.69 -13.74 9.59
N LYS A 332 -23.46 -14.71 10.11
CA LYS A 332 -24.87 -14.52 10.50
C LYS A 332 -25.06 -14.16 11.98
N HIS A 333 -24.02 -14.27 12.80
CA HIS A 333 -24.11 -14.24 14.28
C HIS A 333 -22.99 -13.43 14.90
#